data_AF-A0A935I6B3-F1
#
_entry.id   AF-A0A935I6B3-F1
#
_cell.length_a   1.000
_cell.length_b   1.000
_cell.length_c   1.000
_cell.angle_alpha   90.00
_cell.angle_beta   90.00
_cell.angle_gamma   90.00
#
_symmetry.space_group_name_H-M   'P 1'
#
loop_
_entity.id
_entity.type
_entity.pdbx_description
1 polymer ?
#
loop_
_entity_poly.entity_id
_entity_poly.type
_entity_poly.pdbx_seq_one_letter_code
_entity_poly.pdbx_strand_id
1 'polypeptide(L)'
;MMQKENSDVKISSMCLAGIAEIKLMNGYFETAAILTGAIQERLESTGTFVEDETKSKIEEIIKSVKDNIGEERYLIEFEKGKKLSTKEAIEIAFE
;
A
#
# COMPACT_ATOMS: atom_id res chain seq x y z
N MET A 1 -9.84 -13.10 -19.62
CA MET A 1 -10.11 -13.05 -18.17
C MET A 1 -8.95 -12.39 -17.43
N MET A 2 -7.71 -12.88 -17.57
CA MET A 2 -6.49 -12.28 -16.96
C MET A 2 -6.29 -10.77 -17.22
N GLN A 3 -6.57 -10.26 -18.43
CA GLN A 3 -6.37 -8.83 -18.72
C GLN A 3 -7.27 -7.89 -17.89
N LYS A 4 -8.50 -8.31 -17.57
CA LYS A 4 -9.42 -7.52 -16.75
C LYS A 4 -9.02 -7.55 -15.29
N GLU A 5 -8.64 -8.72 -14.81
CA GLU A 5 -8.15 -8.95 -13.43
C GLU A 5 -6.91 -8.10 -13.13
N ASN A 6 -5.94 -8.05 -14.05
CA ASN A 6 -4.76 -7.20 -13.89
C ASN A 6 -5.10 -5.69 -13.91
N SER A 7 -6.11 -5.29 -14.67
CA SER A 7 -6.58 -3.90 -14.70
C SER A 7 -7.24 -3.49 -13.37
N ASP A 8 -8.06 -4.37 -12.79
CA ASP A 8 -8.74 -4.12 -11.52
C ASP A 8 -7.73 -4.08 -10.36
N VAL A 9 -6.68 -4.91 -10.42
CA VAL A 9 -5.56 -4.87 -9.47
C VAL A 9 -4.79 -3.55 -9.56
N LYS A 10 -4.44 -3.09 -10.76
CA LYS A 10 -3.77 -1.79 -10.93
C LYS A 10 -4.56 -0.65 -10.30
N ILE A 11 -5.85 -0.56 -10.62
CA ILE A 11 -6.73 0.51 -10.11
C ILE A 11 -6.80 0.46 -8.58
N SER A 12 -7.04 -0.72 -8.02
CA SER A 12 -7.13 -0.87 -6.57
C SER A 12 -5.82 -0.56 -5.85
N SER A 13 -4.66 -0.97 -6.39
CA SER A 13 -3.35 -0.60 -5.83
C SER A 13 -3.08 0.90 -5.89
N MET A 14 -3.44 1.59 -6.98
CA MET A 14 -3.33 3.05 -7.09
C MET A 14 -4.23 3.76 -6.08
N CYS A 15 -5.47 3.29 -5.89
CA CYS A 15 -6.36 3.84 -4.88
C CYS A 15 -5.78 3.68 -3.47
N LEU A 16 -5.27 2.49 -3.13
CA LEU A 16 -4.62 2.26 -1.83
C LEU A 16 -3.39 3.15 -1.64
N ALA A 17 -2.59 3.38 -2.69
CA ALA A 17 -1.44 4.28 -2.63
C ALA A 17 -1.86 5.72 -2.33
N GLY A 18 -2.92 6.21 -3.00
CA GLY A 18 -3.49 7.53 -2.71
C GLY A 18 -4.01 7.66 -1.28
N ILE A 19 -4.65 6.61 -0.74
CA ILE A 19 -5.11 6.62 0.66
C ILE A 19 -3.91 6.57 1.64
N ALA A 20 -2.88 5.78 1.35
CA ALA A 20 -1.66 5.74 2.15
C ALA A 20 -0.98 7.11 2.23
N GLU A 21 -0.94 7.85 1.12
CA GLU A 21 -0.46 9.24 1.09
C GLU A 21 -1.31 10.17 1.97
N ILE A 22 -2.65 10.07 1.89
CA ILE A 22 -3.55 10.85 2.76
C ILE A 22 -3.33 10.52 4.24
N LYS A 23 -3.15 9.24 4.58
CA LYS A 23 -2.88 8.81 5.96
C LYS A 23 -1.53 9.33 6.46
N LEU A 24 -0.49 9.26 5.62
CA LEU A 24 0.82 9.85 5.88
C LEU A 24 0.72 11.35 6.15
N MET A 25 0.02 12.12 5.31
CA MET A 25 -0.16 13.57 5.47
C MET A 25 -0.89 13.95 6.77
N ASN A 26 -1.76 13.06 7.27
CA ASN A 26 -2.51 13.26 8.50
C ASN A 26 -1.82 12.69 9.76
N GLY A 27 -0.59 12.16 9.63
CA GLY A 27 0.17 11.60 10.75
C GLY A 27 -0.19 10.16 11.13
N TYR A 28 -1.07 9.49 10.37
CA TYR A 28 -1.42 8.08 10.56
C TYR A 28 -0.38 7.17 9.90
N PHE A 29 0.87 7.28 10.35
CA PHE A 29 2.02 6.63 9.72
C PHE A 29 1.95 5.10 9.75
N GLU A 30 1.46 4.51 10.84
CA GLU A 30 1.30 3.07 10.97
C GLU A 30 0.24 2.53 9.99
N THR A 31 -0.88 3.24 9.85
CA THR A 31 -1.91 2.94 8.85
C THR A 31 -1.33 3.03 7.44
N ALA A 32 -0.53 4.06 7.15
CA ALA A 32 0.13 4.19 5.86
C ALA A 32 1.09 3.01 5.59
N ALA A 33 1.83 2.53 6.59
CA ALA A 33 2.69 1.33 6.49
C ALA A 33 1.89 0.04 6.21
N ILE A 34 0.75 -0.13 6.87
CA ILE A 34 -0.16 -1.27 6.61
C ILE A 34 -0.62 -1.24 5.14
N LEU A 35 -1.01 -0.07 4.65
CA LEU A 35 -1.51 0.07 3.28
C LEU A 35 -0.42 -0.20 2.23
N THR A 36 0.85 0.20 2.47
CA THR A 36 1.95 -0.15 1.55
C THR A 36 2.22 -1.65 1.53
N GLY A 37 2.08 -2.36 2.66
CA GLY A 37 2.13 -3.82 2.74
C GLY A 37 1.04 -4.50 1.91
N ALA A 38 -0.20 -4.03 2.05
CA ALA A 38 -1.33 -4.57 1.30
C ALA A 38 -1.18 -4.37 -0.23
N ILE A 39 -0.64 -3.22 -0.65
CA ILE A 39 -0.33 -2.94 -2.06
C ILE A 39 0.71 -3.93 -2.59
N GLN A 40 1.80 -4.14 -1.86
CA GLN A 40 2.88 -5.01 -2.30
C GLN A 40 2.41 -6.46 -2.46
N GLU A 41 1.71 -7.01 -1.45
CA GLU A 41 1.16 -8.37 -1.54
C GLU A 41 0.23 -8.53 -2.75
N ARG A 42 -0.58 -7.53 -3.04
CA ARG A 42 -1.50 -7.58 -4.18
C ARG A 42 -0.78 -7.63 -5.52
N LEU A 43 0.27 -6.83 -5.69
CA LEU A 43 1.06 -6.82 -6.91
C LEU A 43 1.83 -8.13 -7.08
N GLU A 44 2.42 -8.65 -5.99
CA GLU A 44 3.17 -9.91 -5.97
C GLU A 44 2.26 -11.12 -6.28
N SER A 45 1.14 -11.25 -5.56
CA SER A 45 0.22 -12.39 -5.69
C SER A 45 -0.46 -12.51 -7.05
N THR A 46 -0.61 -11.39 -7.77
CA THR A 46 -1.23 -11.37 -9.11
C THR A 46 -0.22 -11.27 -10.25
N GLY A 47 1.07 -11.09 -9.95
CA GLY A 47 2.11 -10.82 -10.95
C GLY A 47 1.85 -9.54 -11.75
N THR A 48 1.12 -8.59 -11.17
CA THR A 48 0.73 -7.34 -11.85
C THR A 48 1.88 -6.35 -11.83
N PHE A 49 2.30 -5.91 -13.01
CA PHE A 49 3.25 -4.81 -13.17
C PHE A 49 2.52 -3.48 -13.20
N VAL A 50 2.95 -2.52 -12.38
CA VAL A 50 2.49 -1.13 -12.40
C VAL A 50 3.47 -0.26 -13.19
N GLU A 51 3.02 0.90 -13.67
CA GLU A 51 3.91 1.87 -14.32
C GLU A 51 4.96 2.44 -13.34
N ASP A 52 6.10 2.88 -13.87
CA ASP A 52 7.22 3.41 -13.08
C ASP A 52 6.80 4.59 -12.19
N GLU A 53 5.91 5.46 -12.66
CA GLU A 53 5.39 6.60 -11.89
C GLU A 53 4.65 6.14 -10.62
N THR A 54 3.79 5.13 -10.75
CA THR A 54 3.07 4.54 -9.60
C THR A 54 4.04 3.91 -8.62
N LYS A 55 5.07 3.23 -9.13
CA LYS A 55 6.12 2.63 -8.29
C LYS A 55 6.90 3.68 -7.52
N SER A 56 7.37 4.74 -8.19
CA SER A 56 8.07 5.85 -7.54
C SER A 56 7.23 6.49 -6.44
N LYS A 57 5.92 6.68 -6.67
CA LYS A 57 5.02 7.22 -5.66
C LYS A 57 4.90 6.32 -4.42
N ILE A 58 4.79 5.01 -4.60
CA ILE A 58 4.77 4.06 -3.48
C ILE A 58 6.09 4.10 -2.71
N GLU A 59 7.24 4.17 -3.41
CA GLU A 59 8.56 4.26 -2.79
C GLU A 59 8.74 5.55 -1.97
N GLU A 60 8.23 6.69 -2.45
CA GLU A 60 8.21 7.95 -1.71
C GLU A 60 7.40 7.85 -0.43
N ILE A 61 6.20 7.26 -0.49
CA ILE A 61 5.36 7.01 0.69
C ILE A 61 6.12 6.14 1.69
N ILE A 62 6.70 5.02 1.24
CA ILE A 62 7.46 4.11 2.10
C ILE A 62 8.60 4.85 2.80
N LYS A 63 9.38 5.64 2.04
CA LYS A 63 10.48 6.42 2.60
C LYS A 63 9.98 7.38 3.67
N SER A 64 8.95 8.17 3.38
CA SER A 64 8.40 9.13 4.34
C SER A 64 7.80 8.47 5.58
N VAL A 65 7.15 7.31 5.43
CA VAL A 65 6.67 6.53 6.59
C VAL A 65 7.85 6.10 7.45
N LYS A 66 8.89 5.49 6.86
CA LYS A 66 10.10 5.06 7.56
C LYS A 66 10.81 6.20 8.28
N ASP A 67 10.88 7.39 7.66
CA ASP A 67 11.48 8.57 8.27
C ASP A 67 10.72 9.03 9.54
N ASN A 68 9.41 8.74 9.65
CA ASN A 68 8.57 9.15 10.77
C ASN A 68 8.48 8.11 11.90
N ILE A 69 8.39 6.81 11.58
CA ILE A 69 8.20 5.74 12.60
C ILE A 69 9.41 4.82 12.77
N GLY A 70 10.43 4.95 11.93
CA GLY A 70 11.60 4.08 11.90
C GLY A 70 11.37 2.76 11.14
N GLU A 71 12.47 2.18 10.66
CA GLU A 71 12.45 0.95 9.85
C GLU A 71 11.81 -0.24 10.57
N GLU A 72 12.14 -0.46 11.84
CA GLU A 72 11.64 -1.60 12.62
C GLU A 72 10.11 -1.55 12.77
N ARG A 73 9.57 -0.38 13.15
CA ARG A 73 8.12 -0.21 13.28
C ARG A 73 7.43 -0.31 11.92
N TYR A 74 8.03 0.28 10.88
CA TYR A 74 7.54 0.13 9.52
C TYR A 74 7.39 -1.34 9.13
N LEU A 75 8.44 -2.16 9.32
CA LEU A 75 8.41 -3.58 8.95
C LEU A 75 7.32 -4.36 9.68
N ILE A 76 7.10 -4.08 10.97
CA ILE A 76 6.02 -4.72 11.75
C ILE A 76 4.65 -4.43 11.14
N GLU A 77 4.36 -3.16 10.86
CA GLU A 77 3.05 -2.74 10.34
C GLU A 77 2.87 -3.15 8.86
N PHE A 78 3.94 -3.07 8.07
CA PHE A 78 3.99 -3.54 6.70
C PHE A 78 3.65 -5.04 6.59
N GLU A 79 4.23 -5.88 7.45
CA GLU A 79 3.95 -7.32 7.50
C GLU A 79 2.52 -7.65 7.96
N LYS A 80 1.87 -6.77 8.73
CA LYS A 80 0.43 -6.88 8.98
C LYS A 80 -0.35 -6.61 7.71
N GLY A 81 0.02 -5.54 6.99
CA GLY A 81 -0.56 -5.18 5.70
C GLY A 81 -0.54 -6.30 4.67
N LYS A 82 0.60 -7.01 4.56
CA LYS A 82 0.75 -8.16 3.64
C LYS A 82 -0.24 -9.30 3.91
N LYS A 83 -0.85 -9.37 5.08
CA LYS A 83 -1.79 -10.45 5.46
C LYS A 83 -3.25 -10.08 5.21
N LEU A 84 -3.52 -8.84 4.80
CA LEU A 84 -4.87 -8.33 4.62
C LEU A 84 -5.39 -8.58 3.21
N SER A 85 -6.68 -8.90 3.13
CA SER A 85 -7.44 -8.76 1.89
C SER A 85 -7.60 -7.27 1.52
N THR A 86 -7.97 -7.00 0.25
CA THR A 86 -8.33 -5.64 -0.20
C THR A 86 -9.35 -4.98 0.71
N LYS A 87 -10.34 -5.76 1.14
CA LYS A 87 -11.48 -5.25 1.89
C LYS A 87 -11.02 -4.80 3.28
N GLU A 88 -10.26 -5.65 3.97
CA GLU A 88 -9.72 -5.32 5.30
C GLU A 88 -8.76 -4.12 5.22
N ALA A 89 -7.92 -4.05 4.18
CA ALA A 89 -7.06 -2.89 3.96
C ALA A 89 -7.86 -1.59 3.78
N ILE A 90 -8.99 -1.64 3.04
CA ILE A 90 -9.90 -0.50 2.86
C ILE A 90 -10.56 -0.13 4.19
N GLU A 91 -11.04 -1.09 4.97
CA GLU A 91 -11.68 -0.84 6.27
C GLU A 91 -10.71 -0.11 7.21
N ILE A 92 -9.48 -0.59 7.35
CA ILE A 92 -8.41 0.07 8.13
C ILE A 92 -8.08 1.47 7.59
N ALA A 93 -8.18 1.67 6.28
CA ALA A 93 -7.96 2.96 5.65
C ALA A 93 -9.01 4.02 6.03
N PHE A 94 -10.19 3.62 6.51
CA PHE A 94 -11.29 4.54 6.86
C PHE A 94 -11.59 4.60 8.36
N GLU A 95 -10.87 3.83 9.18
CA GLU A 95 -10.75 4.05 10.63
C GLU A 95 -9.87 5.28 10.95
#